data_AF-A0A9X0EGA8-F1
#
_entry.id   AF-A0A9X0EGA8-F1
#
_cell.length_a   1.000
_cell.length_b   1.000
_cell.length_c   1.000
_cell.angle_alpha   90.00
_cell.angle_beta   90.00
_cell.angle_gamma   90.00
#
_symmetry.space_group_name_H-M   'P 1'
#
loop_
_entity.id
_entity.type
_entity.pdbx_description
1 polymer ?
#
loop_
_entity_poly.entity_id
_entity_poly.type
_entity_poly.pdbx_seq_one_letter_code
_entity_poly.pdbx_strand_id
1 'polypeptide(L)'
;MNPDITLGDEDGSPPRPDWFSSEHRARIDELIGKLKTSDTREGVSRYHAMAEGYLLGLLDSNHVSVEHHDAVRQYLHTLAIARLKVIKPKARRQW
;
A
#
# COMPACT_ATOMS: atom_id res chain seq x y z
N MET A 1 -11.42 -8.37 32.89
CA MET A 1 -10.41 -9.27 32.30
C MET A 1 -11.13 -10.08 31.23
N ASN A 2 -10.90 -9.99 29.91
CA ASN A 2 -9.84 -9.42 29.08
C ASN A 2 -10.45 -8.61 27.90
N PRO A 3 -9.70 -7.66 27.31
CA PRO A 3 -10.10 -6.89 26.13
C PRO A 3 -9.86 -7.73 24.86
N ASP A 4 -10.91 -7.98 24.08
CA ASP A 4 -10.74 -8.50 22.73
C ASP A 4 -10.37 -7.32 21.82
N ILE A 5 -9.06 -7.19 21.63
CA ILE A 5 -8.43 -6.30 20.69
C ILE A 5 -8.69 -6.89 19.29
N THR A 6 -9.76 -6.44 18.62
CA THR A 6 -9.75 -6.46 17.15
C THR A 6 -9.08 -5.17 16.70
N LEU A 7 -7.77 -5.25 16.64
CA LEU A 7 -6.88 -4.28 16.01
C LEU A 7 -7.25 -4.22 14.53
N GLY A 8 -7.70 -3.07 14.01
CA GLY A 8 -7.49 -2.73 12.60
C GLY A 8 -8.70 -2.36 11.72
N ASP A 9 -9.71 -1.64 12.22
CA ASP A 9 -10.72 -1.03 11.32
C ASP A 9 -10.32 0.39 10.85
N GLU A 10 -9.24 0.96 11.39
CA GLU A 10 -8.69 2.27 10.97
C GLU A 10 -7.46 2.14 10.05
N ASP A 11 -7.29 0.98 9.42
CA ASP A 11 -6.31 0.83 8.35
C ASP A 11 -7.04 1.11 7.04
N GLY A 12 -6.59 2.12 6.30
CA GLY A 12 -7.32 2.66 5.16
C GLY A 12 -7.85 1.60 4.18
N SER A 13 -8.92 1.95 3.46
CA SER A 13 -9.59 1.00 2.58
C SER A 13 -8.78 0.69 1.31
N PRO A 14 -8.71 -0.59 0.88
CA PRO A 14 -8.16 -0.92 -0.42
C PRO A 14 -8.99 -0.26 -1.53
N PRO A 15 -8.38 -0.01 -2.71
CA PRO A 15 -9.12 0.53 -3.84
C PRO A 15 -10.32 -0.37 -4.17
N ARG A 16 -11.52 0.23 -4.28
CA ARG A 16 -12.74 -0.51 -4.63
C ARG A 16 -12.67 -0.99 -6.09
N PRO A 17 -13.25 -2.15 -6.41
CA PRO A 17 -13.24 -2.70 -7.76
C PRO A 17 -14.03 -1.84 -8.76
N ASP A 18 -15.02 -1.08 -8.28
CA ASP A 18 -15.90 -0.25 -9.10
C ASP A 18 -15.30 1.14 -9.43
N TRP A 19 -14.17 1.51 -8.82
CA TRP A 19 -13.57 2.83 -9.04
C TRP A 19 -12.85 2.96 -10.37
N PHE A 20 -12.40 1.85 -10.95
CA PHE A 20 -11.53 1.88 -12.11
C PHE A 20 -11.85 0.74 -13.08
N SER A 21 -11.57 0.98 -14.36
CA SER A 21 -11.57 -0.07 -15.39
C SER A 21 -10.68 -1.25 -15.00
N SER A 22 -11.00 -2.44 -15.51
CA SER A 22 -10.27 -3.69 -15.24
C SER A 22 -8.77 -3.61 -15.57
N GLU A 23 -8.38 -2.81 -16.57
CA GLU A 23 -6.97 -2.57 -16.91
C GLU A 23 -6.22 -1.83 -15.79
N HIS A 24 -6.79 -0.74 -15.28
CA HIS A 24 -6.24 0.01 -14.17
C HIS A 24 -6.15 -0.86 -12.92
N ARG A 25 -7.18 -1.67 -12.67
CA ARG A 25 -7.19 -2.61 -11.56
C ARG A 25 -6.04 -3.62 -11.64
N ALA A 26 -5.87 -4.25 -12.81
CA ALA A 26 -4.78 -5.20 -13.03
C ALA A 26 -3.41 -4.56 -12.80
N ARG A 27 -3.23 -3.30 -13.22
CA ARG A 27 -1.97 -2.57 -13.00
C ARG A 27 -1.72 -2.27 -11.52
N ILE A 28 -2.76 -1.89 -10.78
CA ILE A 28 -2.68 -1.65 -9.33
C ILE A 28 -2.33 -2.95 -8.59
N ASP A 29 -3.02 -4.04 -8.90
CA ASP A 29 -2.77 -5.35 -8.29
C ASP A 29 -1.36 -5.85 -8.61
N GLU A 30 -0.84 -5.59 -9.81
CA GLU A 30 0.55 -5.89 -10.16
C GLU A 30 1.55 -5.12 -9.28
N LEU A 31 1.34 -3.81 -9.08
CA LEU A 31 2.21 -2.97 -8.26
C LEU A 31 2.16 -3.37 -6.77
N ILE A 32 0.96 -3.66 -6.25
CA ILE A 32 0.78 -4.18 -4.90
C ILE A 32 1.45 -5.55 -4.75
N GLY A 33 1.34 -6.43 -5.75
CA GLY A 33 2.03 -7.71 -5.79
C GLY A 33 3.54 -7.54 -5.69
N LYS A 34 4.12 -6.67 -6.53
CA LYS A 34 5.56 -6.35 -6.52
C LYS A 34 6.01 -5.73 -5.19
N LEU A 35 5.19 -4.89 -4.56
CA LEU A 35 5.46 -4.34 -3.23
C LEU A 35 5.52 -5.48 -2.21
N LYS A 36 4.50 -6.34 -2.16
CA LYS A 36 4.39 -7.44 -1.19
C LYS A 36 5.48 -8.51 -1.34
N THR A 37 6.01 -8.71 -2.54
CA THR A 37 7.07 -9.69 -2.81
C THR A 37 8.47 -9.08 -2.82
N SER A 38 8.62 -7.76 -2.67
CA SER A 38 9.95 -7.13 -2.69
C SER A 38 10.79 -7.50 -1.48
N ASP A 39 12.00 -8.01 -1.67
CA ASP A 39 12.91 -8.38 -0.58
C ASP A 39 13.90 -7.27 -0.18
N THR A 40 13.82 -6.10 -0.82
CA THR A 40 14.69 -4.95 -0.54
C THR A 40 13.87 -3.73 -0.11
N ARG A 41 14.44 -2.93 0.80
CA ARG A 41 13.83 -1.66 1.25
C ARG A 41 13.60 -0.70 0.07
N GLU A 42 14.55 -0.67 -0.87
CA GLU A 42 14.47 0.11 -2.10
C GLU A 42 13.34 -0.36 -3.01
N GLY A 43 13.15 -1.69 -3.14
CA GLY A 43 12.05 -2.28 -3.89
C GLY A 43 10.69 -1.89 -3.29
N VAL A 44 10.54 -2.05 -1.97
CA VAL A 44 9.30 -1.66 -1.28
C VAL A 44 9.02 -0.17 -1.46
N SER A 45 10.02 0.70 -1.27
CA SER A 45 9.86 2.15 -1.46
C SER A 45 9.47 2.50 -2.90
N ARG A 46 10.12 1.89 -3.90
CA ARG A 46 9.85 2.11 -5.32
C ARG A 46 8.42 1.70 -5.68
N TYR A 47 8.01 0.49 -5.35
CA TYR A 47 6.69 -0.01 -5.72
C TYR A 47 5.58 0.66 -4.91
N HIS A 48 5.85 1.08 -3.68
CA HIS A 48 4.95 1.95 -2.92
C HIS A 48 4.72 3.28 -3.64
N ALA A 49 5.78 4.00 -4.01
CA ALA A 49 5.66 5.27 -4.71
C ALA A 49 4.96 5.13 -6.07
N MET A 50 5.25 4.06 -6.81
CA MET A 50 4.57 3.77 -8.08
C MET A 50 3.08 3.46 -7.89
N ALA A 51 2.73 2.62 -6.91
CA ALA A 51 1.34 2.29 -6.62
C ALA A 51 0.56 3.53 -6.16
N GLU A 52 1.15 4.32 -5.26
CA GLU A 52 0.57 5.55 -4.72
C GLU A 52 0.35 6.59 -5.82
N GLY A 53 1.37 6.90 -6.62
CA GLY A 53 1.25 7.88 -7.69
C GLY A 53 0.22 7.47 -8.76
N TYR A 54 0.19 6.19 -9.11
CA TYR A 54 -0.78 5.66 -10.07
C TYR A 54 -2.22 5.73 -9.52
N LEU A 55 -2.43 5.30 -8.27
CA LEU A 55 -3.74 5.34 -7.62
C LEU A 55 -4.23 6.78 -7.42
N LEU A 56 -3.38 7.69 -6.94
CA LEU A 56 -3.77 9.08 -6.74
C LEU A 56 -4.11 9.78 -8.07
N GLY A 57 -3.36 9.52 -9.14
CA GLY A 57 -3.68 10.05 -10.47
C GLY A 57 -5.01 9.53 -11.02
N LEU A 58 -5.33 8.26 -10.77
CA LEU A 58 -6.61 7.69 -11.15
C LEU A 58 -7.77 8.23 -10.32
N LEU A 59 -7.61 8.34 -9.01
CA LEU A 59 -8.64 8.88 -8.12
C LEU A 59 -8.95 10.34 -8.46
N ASP A 60 -7.92 11.15 -8.73
CA ASP A 60 -8.03 12.53 -9.21
C ASP A 60 -8.79 12.60 -10.54
N SER A 61 -8.40 11.79 -11.53
CA SER A 61 -9.05 11.74 -12.85
C SER A 61 -10.53 11.33 -12.77
N ASN A 62 -10.90 10.48 -11.79
CA ASN A 62 -12.26 10.01 -11.58
C ASN A 62 -13.05 10.86 -10.57
N HIS A 63 -12.51 12.00 -10.11
CA HIS A 63 -13.13 12.92 -9.15
C HIS A 63 -13.58 12.22 -7.85
N VAL A 64 -12.81 11.22 -7.40
CA VAL A 64 -13.11 10.49 -6.16
C VAL A 64 -12.84 11.41 -4.96
N SER A 65 -13.66 11.31 -3.91
CA SER A 65 -13.54 12.18 -2.73
C SER A 65 -12.18 12.03 -2.03
N VAL A 66 -11.67 13.13 -1.47
CA VAL A 66 -10.38 13.19 -0.74
C VAL A 66 -10.28 12.14 0.37
N GLU A 67 -11.38 11.83 1.07
CA GLU A 67 -11.40 10.78 2.09
C GLU A 67 -10.96 9.41 1.54
N HIS A 68 -11.32 9.10 0.30
CA HIS A 68 -10.87 7.87 -0.36
C HIS A 68 -9.40 7.94 -0.80
N HIS A 69 -8.87 9.13 -1.09
CA HIS A 69 -7.45 9.32 -1.37
C HIS A 69 -6.63 9.00 -0.11
N ASP A 70 -7.04 9.54 1.04
CA ASP A 70 -6.37 9.27 2.32
C ASP A 70 -6.51 7.80 2.72
N ALA A 71 -7.68 7.19 2.53
CA ALA A 71 -7.88 5.76 2.78
C ALA A 71 -6.94 4.88 1.94
N VAL A 72 -6.81 5.13 0.63
CA VAL A 72 -5.91 4.34 -0.22
C VAL A 72 -4.44 4.60 0.11
N ARG A 73 -4.08 5.84 0.44
CA ARG A 73 -2.73 6.19 0.87
C ARG A 73 -2.34 5.42 2.14
N GLN A 74 -3.21 5.43 3.14
CA GLN A 74 -3.00 4.71 4.40
C GLN A 74 -2.86 3.20 4.16
N TYR A 75 -3.71 2.61 3.31
CA TYR A 75 -3.63 1.20 2.92
C TYR A 75 -2.26 0.82 2.33
N LEU A 76 -1.78 1.58 1.34
CA LEU A 76 -0.48 1.33 0.72
C LEU A 76 0.66 1.50 1.73
N HIS A 77 0.55 2.51 2.60
CA HIS A 77 1.54 2.78 3.63
C HIS A 77 1.66 1.62 4.61
N THR A 78 0.53 1.07 5.08
CA THR A 78 0.52 -0.09 5.97
C THR A 78 1.13 -1.31 5.30
N LEU A 79 0.80 -1.58 4.03
CA LEU A 79 1.43 -2.66 3.26
C LEU A 79 2.96 -2.50 3.18
N ALA A 80 3.43 -1.29 2.92
CA ALA A 80 4.87 -1.00 2.85
C ALA A 80 5.54 -1.20 4.21
N ILE A 81 4.96 -0.70 5.31
CA ILE A 81 5.48 -0.91 6.66
C ILE A 81 5.53 -2.41 7.00
N ALA A 82 4.44 -3.13 6.74
CA ALA A 82 4.35 -4.56 7.00
C ALA A 82 5.46 -5.30 6.26
N ARG A 83 5.71 -4.96 4.99
CA ARG A 83 6.78 -5.58 4.22
C ARG A 83 8.18 -5.18 4.70
N LEU A 84 8.39 -3.91 5.05
CA LEU A 84 9.67 -3.43 5.61
C LEU A 84 10.03 -4.12 6.93
N LYS A 85 9.04 -4.48 7.76
CA LYS A 85 9.25 -5.26 8.99
C LYS A 85 9.76 -6.69 8.70
N VAL A 86 9.34 -7.28 7.57
CA VAL A 86 9.79 -8.62 7.13
C VAL A 86 11.20 -8.57 6.56
N ILE A 87 11.56 -7.48 5.88
CA ILE A 87 12.91 -7.26 5.36
C ILE A 87 13.83 -7.02 6.56
N LYS A 88 14.53 -8.08 7.01
CA LYS A 88 15.56 -7.95 8.04
C LYS A 88 16.52 -6.83 7.62
N PRO A 89 16.77 -5.81 8.47
CA PRO A 89 17.84 -4.89 8.18
C PRO A 89 19.10 -5.75 8.07
N LYS A 90 19.85 -5.63 6.95
CA LYS A 90 21.23 -6.12 6.90
C LYS A 90 21.90 -5.47 8.09
N ALA A 91 22.12 -6.26 9.15
CA ALA A 91 22.81 -5.80 10.34
C ALA A 91 24.09 -5.16 9.85
N ARG A 92 24.19 -3.85 10.06
CA ARG A 92 25.40 -3.10 9.80
C ARG A 92 26.43 -3.77 10.68
N ARG A 93 27.30 -4.60 10.09
CA ARG A 93 28.50 -5.14 10.75
C ARG A 93 29.29 -3.91 11.18
N GLN A 94 29.07 -3.47 12.41
CA GLN A 94 30.00 -2.57 13.08
C GLN A 94 31.10 -3.48 13.57
N TRP A 95 32.25 -3.34 12.92
CA TRP A 95 33.53 -3.87 13.36
C TRP A 95 33.99 -3.10 14.59
#